data_AF-A0A166Y939-F1
#
_entry.id   AF-A0A166Y939-F1
#
_cell.length_a   1.000
_cell.length_b   1.000
_cell.length_c   1.000
_cell.angle_alpha   90.00
_cell.angle_beta   90.00
_cell.angle_gamma   90.00
#
_symmetry.space_group_name_H-M   'P 1'
#
loop_
_entity.id
_entity.type
_entity.pdbx_description
1 polymer ?
#
loop_
_entity_poly.entity_id
_entity_poly.type
_entity_poly.pdbx_seq_one_letter_code
_entity_poly.pdbx_strand_id
1 'polypeptide(L)'
;MEQLIPSFTRVQLGQDQPSELIARFPQLESAVLSGDMTMSPSDLLLLLDRPSPASIASSLAQLRSSSTPDKAALLHRAVHTPTALSSGEIDLLRRRFWPSHEYDGCQAAWAGALAKLESDTSEQHMVSTVERLRKVREKLAGDEEKAFEAAQQEWVRRLMSGTTSMPKACWGYAIYYDPDAGADDEDFQVRVSASLQWARDVSAVAKNAQGNWTLHRMGWPTGATGEHKRGLFERLRRDFETVRDALPEGILKNVFLVVDRDSVHSVLNGPEGGNVCDDMWVWAVDPEYRDDTQEGQDTAQEQEAAAYPGYVRVRLQQLVNNFYVARRPDEDNNTVPLETLWACAQKSYQRAFVSVREEDFQKWVPNRDVGSCLRQ
;
A
#
# COMPACT_ATOMS: atom_id res chain seq x y z
N MET A 1 2.59 -17.37 17.23
CA MET A 1 1.37 -16.78 17.86
C MET A 1 1.70 -15.59 18.74
N GLU A 2 2.77 -15.66 19.54
CA GLU A 2 3.28 -14.56 20.39
C GLU A 2 3.48 -13.23 19.65
N GLN A 3 3.80 -13.30 18.35
CA GLN A 3 3.97 -12.11 17.53
C GLN A 3 2.67 -11.58 16.90
N LEU A 4 1.69 -12.46 16.61
CA LEU A 4 0.44 -12.09 15.94
C LEU A 4 -0.66 -11.62 16.89
N ILE A 5 -0.73 -12.20 18.09
CA ILE A 5 -1.76 -11.82 19.07
C ILE A 5 -1.67 -10.34 19.47
N PRO A 6 -0.48 -9.76 19.72
CA PRO A 6 -0.37 -8.35 20.05
C PRO A 6 -0.95 -7.42 18.99
N SER A 7 -1.01 -7.83 17.72
CA SER A 7 -1.54 -7.00 16.64
C SER A 7 -3.04 -7.16 16.39
N PHE A 8 -3.75 -7.97 17.19
CA PHE A 8 -5.21 -8.04 17.13
C PHE A 8 -5.81 -6.68 17.46
N THR A 9 -6.85 -6.28 16.73
CA THR A 9 -7.55 -5.01 16.87
C THR A 9 -8.06 -4.82 18.31
N ARG A 10 -8.61 -5.87 18.93
CA ARG A 10 -9.04 -5.83 20.34
C ARG A 10 -7.89 -5.50 21.29
N VAL A 11 -6.70 -6.04 21.04
CA VAL A 11 -5.50 -5.79 21.85
C VAL A 11 -4.99 -4.36 21.64
N GLN A 12 -4.94 -3.91 20.38
CA GLN A 12 -4.52 -2.56 20.02
C GLN A 12 -5.43 -1.49 20.65
N LEU A 13 -6.73 -1.78 20.78
CA LEU A 13 -7.71 -0.93 21.46
C LEU A 13 -7.75 -1.10 22.99
N GLY A 14 -6.85 -1.90 23.57
CA GLY A 14 -6.77 -2.14 25.01
C GLY A 14 -7.96 -2.91 25.60
N GLN A 15 -8.77 -3.58 24.76
CA GLN A 15 -9.92 -4.36 25.20
C GLN A 15 -9.51 -5.71 25.78
N ASP A 16 -8.40 -6.28 25.28
CA ASP A 16 -7.86 -7.57 25.73
C ASP A 16 -6.36 -7.44 26.07
N GLN A 17 -5.89 -8.26 27.02
CA GLN A 17 -4.48 -8.32 27.40
C GLN A 17 -3.73 -9.37 26.56
N PRO A 18 -2.65 -8.99 25.83
CA PRO A 18 -1.97 -9.91 24.93
C PRO A 18 -1.32 -11.09 25.64
N SER A 19 -0.75 -10.87 26.83
CA SER A 19 -0.09 -11.92 27.61
C SER A 19 -1.04 -13.02 28.06
N GLU A 20 -2.25 -12.65 28.51
CA GLU A 20 -3.29 -13.62 28.87
C GLU A 20 -3.74 -14.42 27.65
N LEU A 21 -3.96 -13.73 26.52
CA LEU A 21 -4.38 -14.37 25.28
C LEU A 21 -3.32 -15.34 24.75
N ILE A 22 -2.04 -14.95 24.75
CA ILE A 22 -0.92 -15.82 24.38
C ILE A 22 -0.89 -17.07 25.26
N ALA A 23 -1.03 -16.92 26.58
CA ALA A 23 -1.00 -18.03 27.52
C ALA A 23 -2.17 -19.01 27.32
N ARG A 24 -3.36 -18.49 26.98
CA ARG A 24 -4.58 -19.30 26.81
C ARG A 24 -4.73 -19.90 25.42
N PHE A 25 -4.14 -19.28 24.39
CA PHE A 25 -4.34 -19.68 22.99
C PHE A 25 -4.11 -21.19 22.72
N PRO A 26 -3.04 -21.86 23.23
CA PRO A 26 -2.85 -23.29 22.95
C PRO A 26 -3.99 -24.18 23.45
N GLN A 27 -4.58 -23.84 24.60
CA GLN A 27 -5.69 -24.59 25.19
C GLN A 27 -6.97 -24.36 24.37
N LEU A 28 -7.22 -23.10 24.01
CA LEU A 28 -8.36 -22.72 23.19
C LEU A 28 -8.29 -23.34 21.79
N GLU A 29 -7.11 -23.30 21.15
CA GLU A 29 -6.85 -23.95 19.87
C GLU A 29 -7.13 -25.46 19.96
N SER A 30 -6.63 -26.13 20.99
CA SER A 30 -6.87 -27.56 21.19
C SER A 30 -8.36 -27.89 21.38
N ALA A 31 -9.09 -27.11 22.19
CA ALA A 31 -10.52 -27.27 22.40
C ALA A 31 -11.30 -27.11 21.08
N VAL A 32 -11.03 -26.03 20.34
CA VAL A 32 -11.66 -25.77 19.04
C VAL A 32 -11.36 -26.90 18.07
N LEU A 33 -10.10 -27.28 17.89
CA LEU A 33 -9.69 -28.28 16.91
C LEU A 33 -10.17 -29.70 17.26
N SER A 34 -10.29 -30.04 18.55
CA SER A 34 -10.88 -31.31 19.00
C SER A 34 -12.40 -31.34 18.91
N GLY A 35 -13.06 -30.18 18.82
CA GLY A 35 -14.52 -30.08 18.73
C GLY A 35 -15.22 -29.97 20.10
N ASP A 36 -14.47 -29.74 21.17
CA ASP A 36 -15.03 -29.38 22.46
C ASP A 36 -15.44 -27.90 22.43
N MET A 37 -16.70 -27.66 22.08
CA MET A 37 -17.26 -26.33 21.80
C MET A 37 -17.76 -25.60 23.07
N THR A 38 -17.28 -25.98 24.26
CA THR A 38 -17.62 -25.28 25.52
C THR A 38 -16.83 -23.97 25.66
N MET A 39 -16.95 -23.08 24.68
CA MET A 39 -16.29 -21.77 24.69
C MET A 39 -17.21 -20.68 25.20
N SER A 40 -16.66 -19.77 26.00
CA SER A 40 -17.41 -18.59 26.41
C SER A 40 -17.58 -17.62 25.23
N PRO A 41 -18.65 -16.79 25.20
CA PRO A 41 -18.80 -15.74 24.19
C PRO A 41 -17.61 -14.78 24.12
N SER A 42 -16.96 -14.52 25.26
CA SER A 42 -15.77 -13.67 25.34
C SER A 42 -14.58 -14.31 24.62
N ASP A 43 -14.36 -15.62 24.78
CA ASP A 43 -13.26 -16.31 24.10
C ASP A 43 -13.46 -16.35 22.59
N LEU A 44 -14.71 -16.42 22.12
CA LEU A 44 -15.05 -16.33 20.69
C LEU A 44 -14.68 -14.97 20.11
N LEU A 45 -15.05 -13.87 20.78
CA LEU A 45 -14.70 -12.52 20.32
C LEU A 45 -13.19 -12.33 20.23
N LEU A 46 -12.47 -12.86 21.21
CA LEU A 46 -11.03 -12.75 21.34
C LEU A 46 -10.28 -13.56 20.28
N LEU A 47 -10.66 -14.81 20.00
CA LEU A 47 -10.02 -15.61 18.94
C LEU A 47 -10.32 -15.10 17.53
N LEU A 48 -11.52 -14.58 17.33
CA LEU A 48 -11.98 -14.05 16.05
C LEU A 48 -11.55 -12.59 15.81
N ASP A 49 -10.93 -11.95 16.80
CA ASP A 49 -10.56 -10.53 16.81
C ASP A 49 -11.73 -9.61 16.39
N ARG A 50 -12.86 -9.74 17.10
CA ARG A 50 -14.12 -9.08 16.76
C ARG A 50 -14.48 -7.92 17.67
N PRO A 51 -15.19 -6.91 17.13
CA PRO A 51 -15.77 -5.87 17.95
C PRO A 51 -16.91 -6.43 18.80
N SER A 52 -17.32 -5.66 19.82
CA SER A 52 -18.45 -6.04 20.67
C SER A 52 -19.75 -6.17 19.85
N PRO A 53 -20.76 -6.95 20.30
CA PRO A 53 -22.05 -7.03 19.63
C PRO A 53 -22.72 -5.67 19.40
N ALA A 54 -22.56 -4.73 20.35
CA ALA A 54 -23.08 -3.37 20.22
C ALA A 54 -22.38 -2.57 19.12
N SER A 55 -21.05 -2.72 19.01
CA SER A 55 -20.25 -2.11 17.94
C SER A 55 -20.64 -2.68 16.56
N ILE A 56 -20.82 -4.00 16.44
CA ILE A 56 -21.30 -4.65 15.21
C ILE A 56 -22.65 -4.07 14.78
N ALA A 57 -23.60 -3.97 15.73
CA ALA A 57 -24.92 -3.41 15.47
C ALA A 57 -24.84 -1.93 15.02
N SER A 58 -23.96 -1.14 15.64
CA SER A 58 -23.72 0.25 15.24
C SER A 58 -23.15 0.36 13.82
N SER A 59 -22.14 -0.45 13.49
CA SER A 59 -21.52 -0.45 12.15
C SER A 59 -22.48 -0.92 11.06
N LEU A 60 -23.35 -1.90 11.36
CA LEU A 60 -24.43 -2.30 10.45
C LEU A 60 -25.43 -1.15 10.25
N ALA A 61 -25.84 -0.45 11.31
CA ALA A 61 -26.79 0.67 11.23
C ALA A 61 -26.24 1.87 10.44
N GLN A 62 -24.92 2.04 10.34
CA GLN A 62 -24.27 3.10 9.56
C GLN A 62 -24.30 2.85 8.05
N LEU A 63 -24.52 1.61 7.59
CA LEU A 63 -24.79 1.34 6.19
C LEU A 63 -26.16 1.95 5.84
N ARG A 64 -26.13 3.16 5.25
CA ARG A 64 -27.28 4.04 4.96
C ARG A 64 -28.27 3.48 3.90
N SER A 65 -28.60 2.19 3.94
CA SER A 65 -29.67 1.60 3.13
C SER A 65 -30.96 1.49 3.94
N SER A 66 -32.09 1.82 3.30
CA SER A 66 -33.45 1.68 3.85
C SER A 66 -33.83 0.23 4.19
N SER A 67 -33.06 -0.73 3.69
CA SER A 67 -33.00 -2.11 4.16
C SER A 67 -31.61 -2.36 4.74
N THR A 68 -31.44 -2.17 6.05
CA THR A 68 -30.22 -2.61 6.73
C THR A 68 -30.21 -4.13 6.66
N PRO A 69 -29.26 -4.78 5.95
CA PRO A 69 -29.22 -6.22 5.91
C PRO A 69 -28.91 -6.73 7.31
N ASP A 70 -29.71 -7.68 7.79
CA ASP A 70 -29.33 -8.48 8.95
C ASP A 70 -27.94 -9.11 8.69
N LYS A 71 -27.13 -9.24 9.74
CA LYS A 71 -25.75 -9.74 9.64
C LYS A 71 -25.71 -11.05 8.85
N ALA A 72 -26.64 -11.97 9.12
CA ALA A 72 -26.73 -13.24 8.43
C ALA A 72 -26.99 -13.09 6.93
N ALA A 73 -27.87 -12.16 6.53
CA ALA A 73 -28.17 -11.89 5.12
C ALA A 73 -26.96 -11.29 4.38
N LEU A 74 -26.22 -10.39 5.05
CA LEU A 74 -25.00 -9.80 4.51
C LEU A 74 -23.91 -10.87 4.28
N LEU A 75 -23.68 -11.72 5.28
CA LEU A 75 -22.71 -12.82 5.18
C LEU A 75 -23.09 -13.83 4.09
N HIS A 76 -24.37 -14.20 4.01
CA HIS A 76 -24.88 -15.09 2.97
C HIS A 76 -24.67 -14.49 1.57
N ARG A 77 -24.98 -13.19 1.38
CA ARG A 77 -24.70 -12.50 0.11
C ARG A 77 -23.21 -12.46 -0.21
N ALA A 78 -22.36 -12.21 0.77
CA ALA A 78 -20.93 -12.21 0.55
C ALA A 78 -20.40 -13.56 0.05
N VAL A 79 -20.90 -14.67 0.62
CA VAL A 79 -20.50 -16.02 0.19
C VAL A 79 -21.06 -16.38 -1.19
N HIS A 80 -22.34 -16.09 -1.46
CA HIS A 80 -23.02 -16.62 -2.65
C HIS A 80 -23.11 -15.65 -3.83
N THR A 81 -23.18 -14.34 -3.55
CA THR A 81 -23.33 -13.28 -4.55
C THR A 81 -22.47 -12.06 -4.22
N PRO A 82 -21.14 -12.22 -4.06
CA PRO A 82 -20.25 -11.12 -3.65
C PRO A 82 -20.32 -9.91 -4.58
N THR A 83 -20.55 -10.13 -5.88
CA THR A 83 -20.73 -9.06 -6.88
C THR A 83 -21.93 -8.15 -6.62
N ALA A 84 -22.92 -8.61 -5.84
CA ALA A 84 -24.10 -7.84 -5.46
C ALA A 84 -23.90 -6.98 -4.20
N LEU A 85 -22.75 -7.06 -3.52
CA LEU A 85 -22.46 -6.22 -2.36
C LEU A 85 -22.28 -4.74 -2.79
N SER A 86 -22.58 -3.79 -1.93
CA SER A 86 -22.19 -2.38 -2.12
C SER A 86 -20.75 -2.16 -1.65
N SER A 87 -20.11 -1.04 -2.04
CA SER A 87 -18.75 -0.71 -1.57
C SER A 87 -18.69 -0.57 -0.05
N GLY A 88 -19.72 0.00 0.58
CA GLY A 88 -19.82 0.07 2.05
C GLY A 88 -19.95 -1.30 2.72
N GLU A 89 -20.73 -2.22 2.15
CA GLU A 89 -20.85 -3.60 2.64
C GLU A 89 -19.52 -4.36 2.52
N ILE A 90 -18.83 -4.20 1.39
CA ILE A 90 -17.50 -4.78 1.15
C ILE A 90 -16.50 -4.26 2.19
N ASP A 91 -16.43 -2.94 2.39
CA ASP A 91 -15.52 -2.35 3.36
C ASP A 91 -15.84 -2.80 4.78
N LEU A 92 -17.12 -2.89 5.15
CA LEU A 92 -17.53 -3.38 6.48
C LEU A 92 -17.07 -4.83 6.71
N LEU A 93 -17.25 -5.71 5.72
CA LEU A 93 -16.86 -7.12 5.82
C LEU A 93 -15.33 -7.29 5.82
N ARG A 94 -14.60 -6.52 5.01
CA ARG A 94 -13.14 -6.52 5.01
C ARG A 94 -12.55 -6.11 6.36
N ARG A 95 -13.20 -5.14 7.00
CA ARG A 95 -12.87 -4.71 8.36
C ARG A 95 -13.44 -5.62 9.45
N ARG A 96 -14.02 -6.78 9.10
CA ARG A 96 -14.63 -7.72 10.06
C ARG A 96 -15.60 -7.03 11.04
N PHE A 97 -16.38 -6.07 10.53
CA PHE A 97 -17.31 -5.22 11.28
C PHE A 97 -16.70 -4.16 12.20
N TRP A 98 -15.38 -3.96 12.21
CA TRP A 98 -14.77 -2.85 12.94
C TRP A 98 -15.13 -1.49 12.30
N PRO A 99 -15.46 -0.46 13.09
CA PRO A 99 -15.57 0.91 12.60
C PRO A 99 -14.29 1.36 11.88
N SER A 100 -14.42 2.14 10.81
CA SER A 100 -13.28 2.56 9.97
C SER A 100 -12.15 3.21 10.78
N HIS A 101 -12.51 4.16 11.65
CA HIS A 101 -11.56 4.89 12.49
C HIS A 101 -10.80 4.02 13.50
N GLU A 102 -11.36 2.87 13.89
CA GLU A 102 -10.71 1.91 14.80
C GLU A 102 -9.83 0.92 14.02
N TYR A 103 -10.32 0.43 12.87
CA TYR A 103 -9.63 -0.58 12.07
C TYR A 103 -8.40 -0.05 11.34
N ASP A 104 -8.50 1.15 10.75
CA ASP A 104 -7.47 1.67 9.85
C ASP A 104 -6.14 1.93 10.59
N GLY A 105 -6.19 2.20 11.90
CA GLY A 105 -5.00 2.28 12.76
C GLY A 105 -4.38 0.91 13.09
N CYS A 106 -5.22 -0.13 13.25
CA CYS A 106 -4.78 -1.46 13.67
C CYS A 106 -4.25 -2.32 12.49
N GLN A 107 -4.66 -2.03 11.25
CA GLN A 107 -4.19 -2.75 10.07
C GLN A 107 -2.66 -2.70 9.94
N ALA A 108 -2.06 -1.56 10.31
CA ALA A 108 -0.62 -1.37 10.25
C ALA A 108 0.10 -2.28 11.26
N ALA A 109 -0.45 -2.44 12.47
CA ALA A 109 0.07 -3.35 13.48
C ALA A 109 0.02 -4.82 13.02
N TRP A 110 -1.07 -5.26 12.38
CA TRP A 110 -1.17 -6.62 11.82
C TRP A 110 -0.11 -6.89 10.75
N ALA A 111 0.05 -5.95 9.81
CA ALA A 111 1.09 -6.02 8.80
C ALA A 111 2.50 -6.02 9.43
N GLY A 112 2.71 -5.23 10.47
CA GLY A 112 3.93 -5.18 11.30
C GLY A 112 4.28 -6.54 11.88
N ALA A 113 3.34 -7.14 12.59
CA ALA A 113 3.49 -8.44 13.22
C ALA A 113 3.80 -9.56 12.21
N LEU A 114 3.17 -9.55 11.03
CA LEU A 114 3.45 -10.54 9.99
C LEU A 114 4.89 -10.43 9.46
N ALA A 115 5.36 -9.23 9.16
CA ALA A 115 6.75 -9.06 8.69
C ALA A 115 7.77 -9.39 9.79
N LYS A 116 7.47 -9.08 11.04
CA LYS A 116 8.31 -9.49 12.17
C LYS A 116 8.37 -11.02 12.30
N LEU A 117 7.25 -11.70 12.07
CA LEU A 117 7.20 -13.17 12.08
C LEU A 117 8.00 -13.77 10.94
N GLU A 118 7.94 -13.14 9.78
CA GLU A 118 8.74 -13.49 8.61
C GLU A 118 10.24 -13.29 8.85
N SER A 119 10.64 -12.21 9.54
CA SER A 119 12.06 -11.91 9.79
C SER A 119 12.67 -12.71 10.95
N ASP A 120 11.91 -12.92 12.04
CA ASP A 120 12.39 -13.58 13.26
C ASP A 120 12.35 -15.11 13.18
N THR A 121 11.63 -15.68 12.20
CA THR A 121 11.38 -17.13 12.12
C THR A 121 11.58 -17.68 10.70
N SER A 122 11.57 -19.01 10.55
CA SER A 122 11.60 -19.60 9.21
C SER A 122 10.26 -19.40 8.48
N GLU A 123 10.29 -19.34 7.16
CA GLU A 123 9.08 -19.28 6.32
C GLU A 123 8.08 -20.39 6.69
N GLN A 124 8.56 -21.61 6.92
CA GLN A 124 7.73 -22.73 7.35
C GLN A 124 7.05 -22.48 8.70
N HIS A 125 7.73 -21.82 9.65
CA HIS A 125 7.16 -21.47 10.95
C HIS A 125 6.12 -20.35 10.82
N MET A 126 6.39 -19.34 9.99
CA MET A 126 5.42 -18.29 9.67
C MET A 126 4.14 -18.88 9.06
N VAL A 127 4.29 -19.66 7.99
CA VAL A 127 3.16 -20.33 7.31
C VAL A 127 2.39 -21.20 8.30
N SER A 128 3.07 -22.03 9.09
CA SER A 128 2.43 -22.86 10.11
C SER A 128 1.65 -22.04 11.14
N THR A 129 2.20 -20.91 11.59
CA THR A 129 1.57 -20.05 12.59
C THR A 129 0.30 -19.37 12.05
N VAL A 130 0.36 -18.82 10.83
CA VAL A 130 -0.80 -18.20 10.17
C VAL A 130 -1.89 -19.25 9.90
N GLU A 131 -1.50 -20.43 9.44
CA GLU A 131 -2.41 -21.54 9.17
C GLU A 131 -3.10 -22.07 10.42
N ARG A 132 -2.41 -22.12 11.56
CA ARG A 132 -3.00 -22.48 12.85
C ARG A 132 -4.13 -21.54 13.23
N LEU A 133 -3.87 -20.23 13.18
CA LEU A 133 -4.88 -19.21 13.47
C LEU A 133 -6.05 -19.28 12.49
N ARG A 134 -5.77 -19.45 11.19
CA ARG A 134 -6.80 -19.60 10.15
C ARG A 134 -7.74 -20.78 10.45
N LYS A 135 -7.20 -21.96 10.75
CA LYS A 135 -7.99 -23.16 11.06
C LYS A 135 -8.88 -22.99 12.30
N VAL A 136 -8.37 -22.34 13.35
CA VAL A 136 -9.17 -22.02 14.55
C VAL A 136 -10.33 -21.11 14.17
N ARG A 137 -10.05 -20.03 13.42
CA ARG A 137 -11.09 -19.08 13.00
C ARG A 137 -12.14 -19.71 12.10
N GLU A 138 -11.74 -20.50 11.12
CA GLU A 138 -12.68 -21.21 10.23
C GLU A 138 -13.61 -22.14 10.99
N LYS A 139 -13.10 -22.88 11.97
CA LYS A 139 -13.90 -23.80 12.76
C LYS A 139 -14.89 -23.09 13.70
N LEU A 140 -14.54 -21.89 14.16
CA LEU A 140 -15.38 -21.08 15.05
C LEU A 140 -16.42 -20.22 14.31
N ALA A 141 -15.99 -19.57 13.23
CA ALA A 141 -16.80 -18.58 12.52
C ALA A 141 -17.53 -19.18 11.30
N GLY A 142 -17.19 -20.40 10.88
CA GLY A 142 -17.86 -21.10 9.79
C GLY A 142 -17.91 -20.26 8.50
N ASP A 143 -19.12 -20.04 8.00
CA ASP A 143 -19.33 -19.28 6.76
C ASP A 143 -19.00 -17.79 6.89
N GLU A 144 -18.80 -17.26 8.09
CA GLU A 144 -18.42 -15.86 8.25
C GLU A 144 -16.97 -15.59 7.78
N GLU A 145 -16.03 -16.51 7.99
CA GLU A 145 -14.67 -16.34 7.44
C GLU A 145 -14.68 -16.38 5.91
N LYS A 146 -15.48 -17.27 5.33
CA LYS A 146 -15.69 -17.33 3.88
C LYS A 146 -16.29 -16.02 3.36
N ALA A 147 -17.21 -15.42 4.10
CA ALA A 147 -17.80 -14.13 3.76
C ALA A 147 -16.75 -13.00 3.77
N PHE A 148 -15.87 -12.96 4.77
CA PHE A 148 -14.78 -11.97 4.83
C PHE A 148 -13.80 -12.13 3.66
N GLU A 149 -13.42 -13.37 3.37
CA GLU A 149 -12.54 -13.67 2.24
C GLU A 149 -13.19 -13.29 0.90
N ALA A 150 -14.45 -13.66 0.69
CA ALA A 150 -15.19 -13.32 -0.52
C ALA A 150 -15.36 -11.81 -0.71
N ALA A 151 -15.62 -11.06 0.37
CA ALA A 151 -15.67 -9.59 0.32
C ALA A 151 -14.30 -8.98 -0.02
N GLN A 152 -13.21 -9.52 0.54
CA GLN A 152 -11.86 -9.09 0.21
C GLN A 152 -11.52 -9.38 -1.27
N GLN A 153 -11.86 -10.56 -1.78
CA GLN A 153 -11.66 -10.93 -3.19
C GLN A 153 -12.49 -10.04 -4.12
N GLU A 154 -13.73 -9.75 -3.77
CA GLU A 154 -14.60 -8.85 -4.55
C GLU A 154 -14.10 -7.42 -4.56
N TRP A 155 -13.61 -6.89 -3.43
CA TRP A 155 -12.98 -5.58 -3.39
C TRP A 155 -11.80 -5.50 -4.36
N VAL A 156 -10.91 -6.51 -4.32
CA VAL A 156 -9.81 -6.62 -5.28
C VAL A 156 -10.37 -6.67 -6.69
N ARG A 157 -11.38 -7.50 -6.95
CA ARG A 157 -12.02 -7.59 -8.28
C ARG A 157 -12.55 -6.24 -8.75
N ARG A 158 -13.22 -5.44 -7.91
CA ARG A 158 -13.75 -4.10 -8.27
C ARG A 158 -12.67 -3.09 -8.54
N LEU A 159 -11.65 -3.06 -7.69
CA LEU A 159 -10.45 -2.24 -7.91
C LEU A 159 -9.83 -2.52 -9.29
N MET A 160 -9.94 -3.76 -9.75
CA MET A 160 -9.48 -4.21 -11.08
C MET A 160 -10.54 -4.07 -12.20
N SER A 161 -11.85 -4.12 -11.90
CA SER A 161 -12.95 -4.17 -12.88
C SER A 161 -13.57 -2.82 -13.22
N GLY A 162 -13.32 -1.75 -12.44
CA GLY A 162 -13.65 -0.37 -12.83
C GLY A 162 -12.93 0.09 -14.12
N THR A 163 -12.04 -0.75 -14.64
CA THR A 163 -11.34 -0.68 -15.93
C THR A 163 -12.00 -1.66 -16.91
N THR A 164 -13.21 -1.37 -17.36
CA THR A 164 -14.14 -2.33 -18.00
C THR A 164 -13.82 -2.74 -19.45
N SER A 165 -12.56 -2.74 -19.91
CA SER A 165 -12.22 -3.37 -21.19
C SER A 165 -10.78 -3.84 -21.30
N MET A 166 -10.28 -4.60 -20.33
CA MET A 166 -8.88 -4.99 -20.39
C MET A 166 -8.59 -6.49 -20.33
N PRO A 167 -7.99 -7.08 -21.38
CA PRO A 167 -7.34 -8.36 -21.27
C PRO A 167 -6.12 -8.17 -20.36
N LYS A 168 -6.10 -8.77 -19.15
CA LYS A 168 -4.89 -8.84 -18.31
C LYS A 168 -4.09 -7.52 -18.25
N ALA A 169 -4.78 -6.38 -18.07
CA ALA A 169 -4.16 -5.05 -18.03
C ALA A 169 -2.87 -5.04 -17.24
N CYS A 170 -1.77 -4.69 -17.90
CA CYS A 170 -0.56 -4.30 -17.22
C CYS A 170 -0.81 -2.95 -16.56
N TRP A 171 -0.67 -2.85 -15.24
CA TRP A 171 -0.84 -1.59 -14.53
C TRP A 171 0.48 -1.17 -13.89
N GLY A 172 0.74 0.13 -13.82
CA GLY A 172 1.98 0.64 -13.25
C GLY A 172 2.46 1.89 -13.95
N TYR A 173 3.76 1.95 -14.25
CA TYR A 173 4.42 3.18 -14.69
C TYR A 173 5.28 2.94 -15.92
N ALA A 174 5.39 3.97 -16.76
CA ALA A 174 6.54 4.10 -17.64
C ALA A 174 7.77 4.49 -16.81
N ILE A 175 8.93 3.91 -17.10
CA ILE A 175 10.16 4.19 -16.37
C ILE A 175 11.35 4.37 -17.30
N TYR A 176 12.11 5.43 -17.07
CA TYR A 176 13.41 5.66 -17.69
C TYR A 176 14.52 5.27 -16.70
N TYR A 177 15.55 4.59 -17.22
CA TYR A 177 16.78 4.30 -16.47
C TYR A 177 17.90 5.11 -17.10
N ASP A 178 18.51 5.97 -16.30
CA ASP A 178 19.67 6.74 -16.73
C ASP A 178 20.85 5.78 -16.99
N PRO A 179 21.40 5.74 -18.22
CA PRO A 179 22.54 4.87 -18.52
C PRO A 179 23.78 5.24 -17.70
N ASP A 180 23.94 6.50 -17.30
CA ASP A 180 25.11 6.97 -16.56
C ASP A 180 24.98 6.72 -15.05
N ALA A 181 23.83 6.22 -14.58
CA ALA A 181 23.58 6.00 -13.17
C ALA A 181 24.42 4.85 -12.56
N GLY A 182 25.02 4.01 -13.41
CA GLY A 182 25.89 2.91 -12.99
C GLY A 182 25.81 1.68 -13.88
N ALA A 183 25.72 1.85 -15.20
CA ALA A 183 25.54 0.73 -16.15
C ALA A 183 26.59 -0.39 -16.04
N ASP A 184 27.80 -0.08 -15.55
CA ASP A 184 28.91 -1.02 -15.42
C ASP A 184 29.02 -1.65 -14.02
N ASP A 185 28.20 -1.24 -13.05
CA ASP A 185 28.22 -1.76 -11.69
C ASP A 185 27.12 -2.82 -11.52
N GLU A 186 27.52 -4.09 -11.36
CA GLU A 186 26.57 -5.19 -11.13
C GLU A 186 25.74 -4.95 -9.86
N ASP A 187 26.33 -4.36 -8.82
CA ASP A 187 25.63 -4.04 -7.57
C ASP A 187 24.54 -2.98 -7.81
N PHE A 188 24.76 -2.06 -8.75
CA PHE A 188 23.77 -1.07 -9.19
C PHE A 188 22.52 -1.75 -9.79
N GLN A 189 22.71 -2.65 -10.77
CA GLN A 189 21.58 -3.30 -11.46
C GLN A 189 20.78 -4.22 -10.53
N VAL A 190 21.49 -4.94 -9.65
CA VAL A 190 20.87 -5.81 -8.64
C VAL A 190 20.01 -4.99 -7.70
N ARG A 191 20.50 -3.84 -7.22
CA ARG A 191 19.78 -3.03 -6.24
C ARG A 191 18.62 -2.24 -6.82
N VAL A 192 18.74 -1.71 -8.03
CA VAL A 192 17.62 -1.08 -8.73
C VAL A 192 16.50 -2.08 -8.93
N SER A 193 16.84 -3.26 -9.45
CA SER A 193 15.88 -4.35 -9.67
C SER A 193 15.27 -4.82 -8.36
N ALA A 194 16.09 -5.04 -7.33
CA ALA A 194 15.63 -5.44 -6.01
C ALA A 194 14.70 -4.40 -5.38
N SER A 195 15.04 -3.11 -5.46
CA SER A 195 14.26 -2.05 -4.82
C SER A 195 12.90 -1.83 -5.49
N LEU A 196 12.83 -1.95 -6.82
CA LEU A 196 11.58 -1.88 -7.58
C LEU A 196 10.75 -3.17 -7.44
N GLN A 197 11.40 -4.33 -7.38
CA GLN A 197 10.76 -5.60 -7.06
C GLN A 197 10.22 -5.58 -5.63
N TRP A 198 10.92 -4.98 -4.68
CA TRP A 198 10.43 -4.79 -3.32
C TRP A 198 9.23 -3.87 -3.31
N ALA A 199 9.24 -2.72 -4.01
CA ALA A 199 8.07 -1.84 -4.12
C ALA A 199 6.81 -2.59 -4.59
N ARG A 200 6.97 -3.58 -5.47
CA ARG A 200 5.91 -4.52 -5.86
C ARG A 200 5.53 -5.46 -4.70
N ASP A 201 6.51 -6.14 -4.11
CA ASP A 201 6.29 -7.18 -3.10
C ASP A 201 5.74 -6.63 -1.77
N VAL A 202 5.96 -5.35 -1.44
CA VAL A 202 5.36 -4.78 -0.22
C VAL A 202 3.90 -4.42 -0.37
N SER A 203 3.41 -4.27 -1.60
CA SER A 203 2.02 -3.92 -1.77
C SER A 203 1.16 -5.15 -1.51
N ALA A 204 0.45 -5.17 -0.38
CA ALA A 204 -0.59 -6.17 -0.12
C ALA A 204 -1.63 -6.21 -1.25
N VAL A 205 -1.80 -5.09 -1.97
CA VAL A 205 -2.62 -5.01 -3.18
C VAL A 205 -1.98 -5.78 -4.33
N ALA A 206 -0.67 -5.68 -4.57
CA ALA A 206 0.03 -6.44 -5.62
C ALA A 206 0.30 -7.92 -5.25
N LYS A 207 0.34 -8.28 -3.97
CA LYS A 207 0.41 -9.68 -3.52
C LYS A 207 -0.94 -10.40 -3.63
N ASN A 208 -2.04 -9.73 -3.31
CA ASN A 208 -3.39 -10.31 -3.37
C ASN A 208 -4.04 -10.16 -4.75
N ALA A 209 -3.68 -9.13 -5.53
CA ALA A 209 -3.93 -9.10 -6.94
C ALA A 209 -2.86 -9.96 -7.61
N GLN A 210 -3.21 -11.13 -8.13
CA GLN A 210 -2.40 -11.84 -9.15
C GLN A 210 -2.25 -11.00 -10.46
N GLY A 211 -2.37 -9.67 -10.38
CA GLY A 211 -2.41 -8.72 -11.47
C GLY A 211 -1.01 -8.28 -11.89
N ASN A 212 -0.88 -8.05 -13.19
CA ASN A 212 0.34 -7.68 -13.89
C ASN A 212 0.80 -6.26 -13.53
N TRP A 213 1.18 -5.99 -12.26
CA TRP A 213 1.95 -4.78 -11.99
C TRP A 213 3.23 -4.83 -12.83
N THR A 214 3.50 -3.79 -13.59
CA THR A 214 4.67 -3.73 -14.45
C THR A 214 5.26 -2.34 -14.50
N LEU A 215 6.55 -2.31 -14.75
CA LEU A 215 7.28 -1.12 -15.15
C LEU A 215 7.55 -1.23 -16.64
N HIS A 216 6.87 -0.39 -17.41
CA HIS A 216 7.08 -0.30 -18.83
C HIS A 216 8.39 0.45 -19.08
N ARG A 217 9.47 -0.31 -19.33
CA ARG A 217 10.80 0.24 -19.54
C ARG A 217 10.85 1.04 -20.83
N MET A 218 11.15 2.33 -20.69
CA MET A 218 11.35 3.26 -21.80
C MET A 218 12.81 3.23 -22.27
N GLY A 219 13.02 3.49 -23.56
CA GLY A 219 14.36 3.75 -24.09
C GLY A 219 14.86 5.11 -23.63
N TRP A 220 16.12 5.20 -23.21
CA TRP A 220 16.70 6.51 -22.90
C TRP A 220 16.94 7.30 -24.20
N PRO A 221 16.42 8.53 -24.34
CA PRO A 221 16.52 9.27 -25.60
C PRO A 221 17.96 9.66 -25.91
N THR A 222 18.35 9.53 -27.18
CA THR A 222 19.71 9.85 -27.66
C THR A 222 20.05 11.31 -27.36
N GLY A 223 21.21 11.53 -26.75
CA GLY A 223 21.67 12.88 -26.38
C GLY A 223 20.98 13.47 -25.15
N ALA A 224 20.15 12.70 -24.44
CA ALA A 224 19.69 13.07 -23.11
C ALA A 224 20.77 12.82 -22.05
N THR A 225 21.92 13.48 -22.22
CA THR A 225 22.92 13.63 -21.17
C THR A 225 22.78 15.04 -20.61
N GLY A 226 22.94 15.24 -19.31
CA GLY A 226 22.78 16.57 -18.74
C GLY A 226 23.44 16.70 -17.39
N GLU A 227 24.26 17.73 -17.24
CA GLU A 227 24.77 18.18 -15.94
C GLU A 227 23.63 18.70 -15.04
N HIS A 228 22.54 19.20 -15.65
CA HIS A 228 21.40 19.81 -14.95
C HIS A 228 20.12 18.97 -15.08
N LYS A 229 19.57 18.56 -13.92
CA LYS A 229 18.37 17.71 -13.79
C LYS A 229 17.12 18.28 -14.49
N ARG A 230 16.92 19.60 -14.45
CA ARG A 230 15.78 20.27 -15.12
C ARG A 230 15.79 20.01 -16.63
N GLY A 231 16.91 20.32 -17.30
CA GLY A 231 17.05 20.11 -18.73
C GLY A 231 17.01 18.63 -19.14
N LEU A 232 17.47 17.73 -18.25
CA LEU A 232 17.30 16.29 -18.46
C LEU A 232 15.82 15.91 -18.50
N PHE A 233 15.04 16.27 -17.47
CA PHE A 233 13.63 15.92 -17.40
C PHE A 233 12.80 16.56 -18.51
N GLU A 234 13.13 17.77 -18.98
CA GLU A 234 12.48 18.36 -20.16
C GLU A 234 12.69 17.54 -21.44
N ARG A 235 13.86 16.92 -21.62
CA ARG A 235 14.09 16.00 -22.75
C ARG A 235 13.27 14.72 -22.59
N LEU A 236 13.23 14.16 -21.38
CA LEU A 236 12.41 12.97 -21.09
C LEU A 236 10.91 13.25 -21.26
N ARG A 237 10.43 14.43 -20.85
CA ARG A 237 9.03 14.85 -21.08
C ARG A 237 8.69 14.89 -22.56
N ARG A 238 9.56 15.48 -23.38
CA ARG A 238 9.38 15.54 -24.84
C ARG A 238 9.38 14.15 -25.47
N ASP A 239 10.30 13.28 -25.07
CA ASP A 239 10.33 11.89 -25.53
C ASP A 239 9.05 11.16 -25.12
N PHE A 240 8.69 11.24 -23.83
CA PHE A 240 7.49 10.62 -23.27
C PHE A 240 6.22 11.08 -24.00
N GLU A 241 6.08 12.37 -24.31
CA GLU A 241 4.95 12.93 -25.04
C GLU A 241 4.76 12.25 -26.42
N THR A 242 5.83 11.85 -27.10
CA THR A 242 5.74 11.17 -28.41
C THR A 242 5.26 9.72 -28.32
N VAL A 243 5.42 9.07 -27.18
CA VAL A 243 5.13 7.64 -26.98
C VAL A 243 3.99 7.39 -25.99
N ARG A 244 3.55 8.41 -25.25
CA ARG A 244 2.54 8.35 -24.18
C ARG A 244 1.26 7.66 -24.62
N ASP A 245 0.78 7.96 -25.82
CA ASP A 245 -0.48 7.42 -26.31
C ASP A 245 -0.38 5.96 -26.77
N ALA A 246 0.83 5.50 -27.10
CA ALA A 246 1.13 4.13 -27.48
C ALA A 246 1.45 3.21 -26.28
N LEU A 247 1.52 3.77 -25.05
CA LEU A 247 1.75 2.97 -23.86
C LEU A 247 0.63 1.94 -23.67
N PRO A 248 0.96 0.73 -23.13
CA PRO A 248 -0.06 -0.24 -22.78
C PRO A 248 -1.12 0.38 -21.89
N GLU A 249 -2.37 0.02 -22.16
CA GLU A 249 -3.48 0.45 -21.33
C GLU A 249 -3.21 -0.02 -19.88
N GLY A 250 -3.51 0.84 -18.89
CA GLY A 250 -3.24 0.60 -17.46
C GLY A 250 -1.93 1.19 -16.94
N ILE A 251 -0.99 1.53 -17.82
CA ILE A 251 0.18 2.34 -17.46
C ILE A 251 -0.25 3.80 -17.28
N LEU A 252 0.14 4.42 -16.17
CA LEU A 252 -0.16 5.82 -15.92
C LEU A 252 0.50 6.71 -16.98
N LYS A 253 -0.33 7.55 -17.62
CA LYS A 253 0.08 8.50 -18.67
C LYS A 253 0.35 9.91 -18.15
N ASN A 254 -0.07 10.18 -16.92
CA ASN A 254 0.02 11.49 -16.26
C ASN A 254 1.25 11.59 -15.34
N VAL A 255 2.13 10.57 -15.34
CA VAL A 255 3.39 10.54 -14.60
C VAL A 255 4.28 9.47 -15.20
N PHE A 256 5.59 9.71 -15.26
CA PHE A 256 6.59 8.68 -15.53
C PHE A 256 7.68 8.70 -14.47
N LEU A 257 8.36 7.58 -14.31
CA LEU A 257 9.42 7.42 -13.32
C LEU A 257 10.80 7.57 -13.96
N VAL A 258 11.75 8.07 -13.19
CA VAL A 258 13.16 8.14 -13.59
C VAL A 258 14.04 7.60 -12.47
N VAL A 259 14.85 6.60 -12.81
CA VAL A 259 15.91 6.10 -11.93
C VAL A 259 17.23 6.68 -12.43
N ASP A 260 17.74 7.66 -11.68
CA ASP A 260 19.04 8.30 -11.91
C ASP A 260 20.05 7.88 -10.83
N ARG A 261 21.28 8.38 -10.96
CA ARG A 261 22.36 8.10 -10.02
C ARG A 261 21.99 8.45 -8.57
N ASP A 262 21.29 9.55 -8.35
CA ASP A 262 20.86 10.00 -7.03
C ASP A 262 19.83 9.04 -6.42
N SER A 263 18.87 8.59 -7.22
CA SER A 263 17.87 7.60 -6.82
C SER A 263 18.54 6.31 -6.35
N VAL A 264 19.62 5.90 -7.01
CA VAL A 264 20.35 4.68 -6.61
C VAL A 264 21.29 4.91 -5.43
N HIS A 265 21.94 6.07 -5.35
CA HIS A 265 22.68 6.44 -4.15
C HIS A 265 21.79 6.51 -2.91
N SER A 266 20.51 6.81 -3.05
CA SER A 266 19.55 6.73 -1.93
C SER A 266 19.44 5.31 -1.35
N VAL A 267 19.58 4.29 -2.21
CA VAL A 267 19.60 2.87 -1.83
C VAL A 267 20.96 2.46 -1.25
N LEU A 268 22.05 2.93 -1.87
CA LEU A 268 23.41 2.46 -1.59
C LEU A 268 24.14 3.17 -0.46
N ASN A 269 23.89 4.48 -0.33
CA ASN A 269 24.69 5.40 0.49
C ASN A 269 23.78 6.32 1.32
N GLY A 270 22.57 5.87 1.65
CA GLY A 270 21.65 6.59 2.53
C GLY A 270 22.34 7.04 3.83
N PRO A 271 21.85 8.13 4.48
CA PRO A 271 22.49 8.75 5.65
C PRO A 271 22.87 7.78 6.77
N GLU A 272 22.17 6.65 6.89
CA GLU A 272 22.45 5.59 7.88
C GLU A 272 23.24 4.39 7.32
N GLY A 273 24.05 4.60 6.28
CA GLY A 273 24.90 3.55 5.70
C GLY A 273 24.18 2.66 4.68
N GLY A 274 23.22 3.21 3.94
CA GLY A 274 22.75 2.60 2.69
C GLY A 274 21.91 1.33 2.81
N ASN A 275 21.07 1.24 3.84
CA ASN A 275 20.29 0.02 4.09
C ASN A 275 18.91 0.27 4.72
N VAL A 276 18.43 1.51 4.76
CA VAL A 276 17.09 1.81 5.29
C VAL A 276 16.11 1.91 4.13
N CYS A 277 15.02 1.13 4.15
CA CYS A 277 14.08 1.09 3.03
C CYS A 277 13.37 2.44 2.81
N ASP A 278 13.21 3.23 3.86
CA ASP A 278 12.58 4.55 3.81
C ASP A 278 13.48 5.64 3.23
N ASP A 279 14.78 5.38 3.10
CA ASP A 279 15.71 6.26 2.40
C ASP A 279 15.65 6.07 0.88
N MET A 280 15.00 5.00 0.42
CA MET A 280 14.93 4.66 -0.99
C MET A 280 13.81 5.43 -1.70
N TRP A 281 14.15 6.12 -2.77
CA TRP A 281 13.18 6.86 -3.56
C TRP A 281 13.48 6.83 -5.07
N VAL A 282 12.46 7.17 -5.86
CA VAL A 282 12.54 7.35 -7.32
C VAL A 282 12.00 8.73 -7.69
N TRP A 283 12.44 9.30 -8.81
CA TRP A 283 11.80 10.50 -9.33
C TRP A 283 10.49 10.13 -10.02
N ALA A 284 9.43 10.85 -9.68
CA ALA A 284 8.20 10.91 -10.47
C ALA A 284 8.13 12.26 -11.16
N VAL A 285 8.05 12.23 -12.49
CA VAL A 285 8.12 13.43 -13.33
C VAL A 285 6.75 13.71 -13.92
N ASP A 286 6.35 14.98 -13.87
CA ASP A 286 5.13 15.47 -14.49
C ASP A 286 5.36 15.68 -15.99
N PRO A 287 4.70 14.92 -16.87
CA PRO A 287 4.85 15.05 -18.31
C PRO A 287 4.30 16.37 -18.86
N GLU A 288 3.33 16.97 -18.17
CA GLU A 288 2.57 18.13 -18.63
C GLU A 288 3.13 19.43 -18.08
N TYR A 289 4.03 19.37 -17.10
CA TYR A 289 4.70 20.55 -16.56
C TYR A 289 5.38 21.38 -17.66
N ARG A 290 5.12 22.69 -17.61
CA ARG A 290 5.76 23.73 -18.40
C ARG A 290 6.30 24.78 -17.43
N ASP A 291 7.52 25.23 -17.69
CA ASP A 291 8.16 26.23 -16.85
C ASP A 291 7.64 27.62 -17.27
N ASP A 292 6.63 28.10 -16.55
CA ASP A 292 6.01 29.41 -16.83
C ASP A 292 6.86 30.58 -16.28
N THR A 293 7.96 30.28 -15.59
CA THR A 293 8.94 31.28 -15.16
C THR A 293 9.74 31.78 -16.36
N GLN A 294 9.09 32.67 -17.13
CA GLN A 294 9.75 33.45 -18.17
C GLN A 294 10.91 34.25 -17.58
N GLU A 295 12.02 34.27 -18.31
CA GLU A 295 13.19 35.13 -18.07
C GLU A 295 12.75 36.57 -17.80
N GLY A 296 12.96 37.05 -16.58
CA GLY A 296 12.87 38.48 -16.26
C GLY A 296 11.97 38.84 -15.09
N GLN A 297 12.29 38.37 -13.88
CA GLN A 297 11.91 39.08 -12.67
C GLN A 297 12.97 38.87 -11.58
N ASP A 298 14.06 39.62 -11.72
CA ASP A 298 14.95 39.98 -10.61
C ASP A 298 14.18 40.90 -9.64
N THR A 299 13.43 40.31 -8.71
CA THR A 299 13.04 41.01 -7.49
C THR A 299 13.35 40.13 -6.30
N ALA A 300 14.48 40.46 -5.68
CA ALA A 300 14.91 39.92 -4.41
C ALA A 300 13.87 40.22 -3.31
N GLN A 301 13.81 39.29 -2.37
CA GLN A 301 13.05 39.29 -1.11
C GLN A 301 11.61 38.83 -1.22
N GLU A 302 11.42 37.52 -1.05
CA GLU A 302 10.64 36.97 0.06
C GLU A 302 11.14 35.54 0.31
N GLN A 303 10.91 34.99 1.49
CA GLN A 303 11.29 33.62 1.85
C GLN A 303 10.48 32.64 1.00
N GLU A 304 10.92 32.41 -0.24
CA GLU A 304 10.20 31.64 -1.27
C GLU A 304 10.04 30.20 -0.81
N ALA A 305 8.79 29.80 -0.59
CA ALA A 305 8.41 28.41 -0.78
C ALA A 305 8.85 28.05 -2.21
N ALA A 306 9.84 27.15 -2.33
CA ALA A 306 10.39 26.78 -3.63
C ALA A 306 9.26 26.47 -4.62
N ALA A 307 9.30 27.01 -5.83
CA ALA A 307 8.29 26.68 -6.82
C ALA A 307 8.35 25.18 -7.16
N TYR A 308 7.20 24.58 -7.47
CA TYR A 308 7.11 23.19 -7.89
C TYR A 308 7.94 22.98 -9.17
N PRO A 309 8.97 22.10 -9.18
CA PRO A 309 9.91 22.00 -10.30
C PRO A 309 9.45 21.04 -11.41
N GLY A 310 8.20 20.56 -11.38
CA GLY A 310 7.69 19.58 -12.34
C GLY A 310 8.10 18.14 -12.07
N TYR A 311 8.60 17.83 -10.87
CA TYR A 311 8.97 16.49 -10.44
C TYR A 311 8.98 16.38 -8.91
N VAL A 312 8.84 15.17 -8.41
CA VAL A 312 8.81 14.86 -6.98
C VAL A 312 9.56 13.55 -6.70
N ARG A 313 10.24 13.46 -5.55
CA ARG A 313 10.79 12.18 -5.07
C ARG A 313 9.66 11.37 -4.47
N VAL A 314 9.57 10.08 -4.75
CA VAL A 314 8.57 9.17 -4.20
C VAL A 314 9.28 8.04 -3.50
N ARG A 315 8.98 7.78 -2.22
CA ARG A 315 9.53 6.61 -1.52
C ARG A 315 9.07 5.34 -2.20
N LEU A 316 9.98 4.39 -2.38
CA LEU A 316 9.67 3.16 -3.14
C LEU A 316 8.53 2.36 -2.51
N GLN A 317 8.47 2.27 -1.17
CA GLN A 317 7.37 1.60 -0.47
C GLN A 317 6.00 2.24 -0.72
N GLN A 318 5.98 3.53 -1.03
CA GLN A 318 4.74 4.30 -1.22
C GLN A 318 4.35 4.45 -2.68
N LEU A 319 5.21 3.99 -3.59
CA LEU A 319 4.99 4.04 -5.03
C LEU A 319 3.67 3.36 -5.40
N VAL A 320 3.40 2.15 -4.90
CA VAL A 320 2.17 1.41 -5.20
C VAL A 320 1.01 1.77 -4.25
N ASN A 321 1.30 1.96 -2.95
CA ASN A 321 0.25 2.05 -1.94
C ASN A 321 -0.46 3.41 -1.95
N ASN A 322 0.30 4.50 -1.91
CA ASN A 322 -0.25 5.85 -1.81
C ASN A 322 -0.12 6.62 -3.13
N PHE A 323 1.04 6.52 -3.78
CA PHE A 323 1.32 7.34 -4.96
C PHE A 323 0.53 6.88 -6.19
N TYR A 324 0.48 5.57 -6.48
CA TYR A 324 -0.34 5.03 -7.57
C TYR A 324 -1.81 5.37 -7.37
N VAL A 325 -2.34 5.18 -6.17
CA VAL A 325 -3.73 5.48 -5.84
C VAL A 325 -4.02 6.98 -6.03
N ALA A 326 -3.13 7.87 -5.59
CA ALA A 326 -3.29 9.31 -5.78
C ALA A 326 -3.22 9.77 -7.25
N ARG A 327 -2.50 9.02 -8.10
CA ARG A 327 -2.29 9.34 -9.52
C ARG A 327 -3.20 8.62 -10.50
N ARG A 328 -3.85 7.54 -10.08
CA ARG A 328 -4.90 6.90 -10.86
C ARG A 328 -6.15 7.78 -10.82
N PRO A 329 -6.79 8.08 -11.97
CA PRO A 329 -8.07 8.75 -11.98
C PRO A 329 -9.12 7.94 -11.20
N ASP A 330 -9.88 8.60 -10.34
CA ASP A 330 -11.01 7.97 -9.63
C ASP A 330 -12.25 7.86 -10.54
N GLU A 331 -13.39 7.46 -9.98
CA GLU A 331 -14.65 7.28 -10.72
C GLU A 331 -15.15 8.59 -11.34
N ASP A 332 -14.81 9.74 -10.76
CA ASP A 332 -15.14 11.08 -11.24
C ASP A 332 -14.03 11.66 -12.14
N ASN A 333 -13.05 10.84 -12.51
CA ASN A 333 -11.86 11.21 -13.29
C ASN A 333 -11.00 12.30 -12.60
N ASN A 334 -11.12 12.44 -11.28
CA ASN A 334 -10.25 13.32 -10.51
C ASN A 334 -8.92 12.63 -10.24
N THR A 335 -7.84 13.42 -10.25
CA THR A 335 -6.50 12.94 -9.90
C THR A 335 -5.80 13.98 -9.05
N VAL A 336 -5.10 13.56 -8.00
CA VAL A 336 -4.33 14.48 -7.15
C VAL A 336 -3.15 15.04 -7.96
N PRO A 337 -3.04 16.36 -8.17
CA PRO A 337 -1.95 16.97 -8.93
C PRO A 337 -0.57 16.65 -8.35
N LEU A 338 0.44 16.50 -9.22
CA LEU A 338 1.79 16.18 -8.79
C LEU A 338 2.41 17.31 -7.94
N GLU A 339 2.00 18.55 -8.17
CA GLU A 339 2.33 19.72 -7.34
C GLU A 339 1.87 19.55 -5.89
N THR A 340 0.63 19.08 -5.67
CA THR A 340 0.10 18.78 -4.34
C THR A 340 0.93 17.70 -3.65
N LEU A 341 1.30 16.64 -4.39
CA LEU A 341 2.14 15.56 -3.87
C LEU A 341 3.56 16.06 -3.54
N TRP A 342 4.10 16.99 -4.35
CA TRP A 342 5.37 17.65 -4.09
C TRP A 342 5.34 18.51 -2.82
N ALA A 343 4.25 19.26 -2.59
CA ALA A 343 4.06 20.04 -1.37
C ALA A 343 3.99 19.13 -0.13
N CYS A 344 3.32 17.98 -0.24
CA CYS A 344 3.31 16.95 0.82
C CYS A 344 4.73 16.39 1.04
N ALA A 345 5.46 16.11 -0.04
CA ALA A 345 6.83 15.63 0.03
C ALA A 345 7.76 16.64 0.72
N GLN A 346 7.58 17.95 0.56
CA GLN A 346 8.42 18.94 1.25
C GLN A 346 8.32 18.86 2.78
N LYS A 347 7.21 18.33 3.30
CA LYS A 347 6.97 18.15 4.73
C LYS A 347 7.50 16.82 5.29
N SER A 348 7.96 15.91 4.43
CA SER A 348 8.42 14.58 4.82
C SER A 348 9.94 14.44 4.85
N TYR A 349 10.42 13.40 5.51
CA TYR A 349 11.85 13.06 5.54
C TYR A 349 12.40 12.81 4.13
N GLN A 350 13.61 13.33 3.87
CA GLN A 350 14.30 13.40 2.56
C GLN A 350 13.56 14.14 1.43
N ARG A 351 12.50 14.88 1.79
CA ARG A 351 11.62 15.57 0.83
C ARG A 351 11.01 14.60 -0.19
N ALA A 352 10.67 13.39 0.25
CA ALA A 352 10.14 12.32 -0.58
C ALA A 352 8.70 11.97 -0.20
N PHE A 353 7.80 11.96 -1.18
CA PHE A 353 6.39 11.70 -0.99
C PHE A 353 6.15 10.37 -0.27
N VAL A 354 5.29 10.43 0.76
CA VAL A 354 4.86 9.28 1.55
C VAL A 354 3.35 9.09 1.43
N SER A 355 2.58 10.14 1.70
CA SER A 355 1.11 10.14 1.79
C SER A 355 0.59 11.55 1.53
N VAL A 356 -0.72 11.68 1.33
CA VAL A 356 -1.42 12.98 1.36
C VAL A 356 -1.89 13.35 2.78
N ARG A 357 -1.85 12.40 3.70
CA ARG A 357 -2.28 12.56 5.10
C ARG A 357 -1.13 13.13 5.92
N GLU A 358 -1.38 14.22 6.65
CA GLU A 358 -0.30 14.94 7.35
C GLU A 358 0.33 14.12 8.49
N GLU A 359 -0.46 13.28 9.15
CA GLU A 359 0.00 12.38 10.20
C GLU A 359 1.02 11.34 9.73
N ASP A 360 1.14 11.13 8.42
CA ASP A 360 2.09 10.18 7.83
C ASP A 360 3.44 10.82 7.47
N PHE A 361 3.55 12.15 7.44
CA PHE A 361 4.75 12.84 6.90
C PHE A 361 6.02 12.55 7.71
N GLN A 362 5.87 12.38 9.02
CA GLN A 362 6.96 12.11 9.94
C GLN A 362 7.19 10.60 10.16
N LYS A 363 6.42 9.74 9.50
CA LYS A 363 6.64 8.29 9.60
C LYS A 363 7.89 7.92 8.81
N TRP A 364 8.88 7.43 9.53
CA TRP A 364 10.15 6.94 9.01
C TRP A 364 10.65 5.84 9.94
N VAL A 365 11.01 4.70 9.36
CA VAL A 365 11.47 3.53 10.11
C VAL A 365 12.94 3.26 9.77
N PRO A 366 13.88 3.39 10.72
CA PRO A 366 15.32 3.13 10.52
C PRO A 366 15.63 1.62 10.48
N ASN A 367 14.94 0.86 9.63
CA ASN A 367 15.22 -0.56 9.47
C ASN A 367 15.12 -1.01 8.01
N ARG A 368 15.51 -2.27 7.81
CA ARG A 368 15.42 -2.99 6.52
C ARG A 368 14.03 -3.59 6.31
N ASP A 369 13.09 -3.39 7.24
CA ASP A 369 11.77 -3.99 7.12
C ASP A 369 10.97 -3.19 6.10
N VAL A 370 10.79 -3.81 4.93
CA VAL A 370 10.13 -3.20 3.79
C VAL A 370 8.65 -2.92 4.00
N GLY A 371 8.02 -3.44 5.05
CA GLY A 371 6.58 -3.31 5.24
C GLY A 371 6.10 -1.86 5.39
N SER A 372 4.94 -1.55 4.79
CA SER A 372 4.37 -0.19 4.70
C SER A 372 4.81 0.70 5.86
N CYS A 373 5.66 1.70 5.60
CA CYS A 373 6.14 2.69 6.56
C CYS A 373 5.01 3.48 7.27
N LEU A 374 3.74 3.17 6.98
CA LEU A 374 2.58 3.65 7.75
C LEU A 374 2.32 2.87 9.04
N ARG A 375 3.13 1.84 9.36
CA ARG A 375 3.19 1.17 10.68
C ARG A 375 3.37 2.21 11.79
N GLN A 376 2.27 2.49 12.49
CA GLN A 376 2.34 2.90 13.89
C GLN A 376 2.45 1.65 14.75
#